data_AF-A0A814AFJ2-F1
#
_entry.id   AF-A0A814AFJ2-F1
#
_cell.length_a   1.000
_cell.length_b   1.000
_cell.length_c   1.000
_cell.angle_alpha   90.00
_cell.angle_beta   90.00
_cell.angle_gamma   90.00
#
_symmetry.space_group_name_H-M   'P 1'
#
loop_
_entity.id
_entity.type
_entity.pdbx_description
1 polymer ?
#
loop_
_entity_poly.entity_id
_entity_poly.type
_entity_poly.pdbx_seq_one_letter_code
_entity_poly.pdbx_strand_id
1 'polypeptide(L)'
;YEILGRLMNESHESCRKLYECSCDELDELVDVCRQSGAYGSRLTGAGWGGCAVSLIPKDKLEDFLKSVKEKYYNKNEKLNSLFSCSAFSTKPSNGISVINL
;
A
#
# COMPACT_ATOMS: atom_id res chain seq x y z
N TYR A 1 -11.02 2.03 -13.12
CA TYR A 1 -10.00 2.26 -12.05
C TYR A 1 -8.64 2.67 -12.58
N GLU A 2 -8.33 2.47 -13.87
CA GLU A 2 -7.02 2.79 -14.47
C GLU A 2 -6.59 4.26 -14.31
N ILE A 3 -7.49 5.22 -14.56
CA ILE A 3 -7.17 6.65 -14.41
C ILE A 3 -6.75 6.98 -12.98
N LEU A 4 -7.53 6.52 -11.99
CA LEU A 4 -7.22 6.77 -10.58
C LEU A 4 -5.90 6.07 -10.17
N GLY A 5 -5.68 4.84 -10.63
CA GLY A 5 -4.43 4.13 -10.41
C GLY A 5 -3.21 4.87 -10.97
N ARG A 6 -3.33 5.39 -12.20
CA ARG A 6 -2.29 6.23 -12.82
C ARG A 6 -2.00 7.48 -11.98
N LEU A 7 -3.02 8.19 -11.51
CA LEU A 7 -2.85 9.36 -10.64
C LEU A 7 -2.15 9.03 -9.33
N MET A 8 -2.45 7.88 -8.71
CA MET A 8 -1.74 7.41 -7.52
C MET A 8 -0.25 7.18 -7.81
N ASN A 9 0.07 6.56 -8.95
CA ASN A 9 1.45 6.29 -9.34
C ASN A 9 2.23 7.57 -9.63
N GLU A 10 1.63 8.52 -10.36
CA GLU A 10 2.20 9.85 -10.61
C GLU A 10 2.43 10.62 -9.31
N SER A 11 1.49 10.51 -8.36
CA SER A 11 1.66 11.11 -7.03
C SER A 11 2.83 10.50 -6.26
N HIS A 12 3.00 9.18 -6.28
CA HIS A 12 4.16 8.55 -5.64
C HIS A 12 5.47 9.02 -6.26
N GLU A 13 5.52 9.09 -7.59
CA GLU A 13 6.70 9.54 -8.32
C GLU A 13 7.07 10.98 -7.98
N SER A 14 6.06 11.85 -7.85
CA SER A 14 6.24 13.22 -7.36
C SER A 14 6.77 13.25 -5.92
N CYS A 15 6.20 12.45 -5.01
CA CYS A 15 6.67 12.38 -3.63
C CYS A 15 8.12 11.86 -3.53
N ARG A 16 8.48 10.89 -4.39
CA ARG A 16 9.82 10.31 -4.44
C ARG A 16 10.86 11.28 -5.00
N LYS A 17 10.57 11.90 -6.16
CA LYS A 17 11.57 12.68 -6.92
C LYS A 17 11.54 14.17 -6.69
N LEU A 18 10.35 14.75 -6.47
CA LEU A 18 10.19 16.20 -6.38
C LEU A 18 10.18 16.66 -4.92
N TYR A 19 9.51 15.91 -4.05
CA TYR A 19 9.40 16.24 -2.63
C TYR A 19 10.38 15.47 -1.75
N GLU A 20 11.01 14.42 -2.29
CA GLU A 20 12.02 13.60 -1.62
C GLU A 20 11.59 13.07 -0.25
N CYS A 21 10.29 12.74 -0.11
CA CYS A 21 9.71 12.18 1.12
C CYS A 21 9.45 10.67 1.07
N SER A 22 10.03 9.95 0.12
CA SER A 22 9.99 8.47 0.13
C SER A 22 11.17 7.87 0.88
N CYS A 23 11.32 6.54 0.80
CA CYS A 23 12.51 5.81 1.20
C CYS A 23 12.59 4.50 0.39
N ASP A 24 13.75 3.83 0.42
CA ASP A 24 13.99 2.61 -0.35
C ASP A 24 12.95 1.52 -0.07
N GLU A 25 12.57 1.34 1.21
CA GLU A 25 11.57 0.36 1.63
C GLU A 25 10.17 0.69 1.08
N LEU A 26 9.79 1.97 1.06
CA LEU A 26 8.49 2.40 0.52
C LEU A 26 8.44 2.25 -1.00
N ASP A 27 9.50 2.65 -1.70
CA ASP A 27 9.58 2.55 -3.15
C ASP A 27 9.47 1.08 -3.58
N GLU A 28 10.20 0.19 -2.90
CA GLU A 28 10.12 -1.24 -3.15
C GLU A 28 8.73 -1.81 -2.85
N LEU A 29 8.14 -1.48 -1.70
CA LEU A 29 6.80 -1.96 -1.34
C LEU A 29 5.75 -1.50 -2.36
N VAL A 30 5.84 -0.24 -2.80
CA VAL A 30 4.94 0.32 -3.82
C VAL A 30 5.06 -0.45 -5.14
N ASP A 31 6.28 -0.76 -5.58
CA ASP A 31 6.51 -1.53 -6.80
C ASP A 31 6.04 -2.98 -6.67
N VAL A 32 6.27 -3.64 -5.52
CA VAL A 32 5.73 -4.97 -5.24
C VAL A 32 4.21 -4.97 -5.30
N CYS A 33 3.54 -3.96 -4.74
CA CYS A 33 2.08 -3.84 -4.81
C CYS A 33 1.59 -3.68 -6.27
N ARG A 34 2.25 -2.86 -7.09
CA ARG A 34 1.91 -2.73 -8.52
C ARG A 34 2.07 -4.06 -9.27
N GLN A 35 3.19 -4.74 -9.06
CA GLN A 35 3.46 -6.06 -9.64
C GLN A 35 2.54 -7.16 -9.12
N SER A 36 1.87 -6.93 -8.00
CA SER A 36 0.90 -7.87 -7.40
C SER A 36 -0.55 -7.60 -7.86
N GLY A 37 -0.75 -6.65 -8.79
CA GLY A 37 -2.05 -6.39 -9.41
C GLY A 37 -2.77 -5.13 -8.93
N ALA A 38 -2.10 -4.22 -8.21
CA ALA A 38 -2.67 -2.92 -7.91
C ALA A 38 -2.79 -2.06 -9.18
N TYR A 39 -3.94 -1.41 -9.38
CA TYR A 39 -4.11 -0.36 -10.40
C TYR A 39 -3.16 0.82 -10.15
N GLY A 40 -2.92 1.13 -8.88
CA GLY A 40 -1.96 2.14 -8.46
C GLY A 40 -1.59 1.98 -6.99
N SER A 41 -0.37 2.38 -6.65
CA SER A 41 0.16 2.33 -5.29
C SER A 41 1.06 3.53 -5.03
N ARG A 42 1.00 4.04 -3.80
CA ARG A 42 1.78 5.18 -3.32
C ARG A 42 1.99 5.13 -1.81
N LEU A 43 3.02 5.81 -1.33
CA LEU A 43 3.15 6.15 0.10
C LEU A 43 1.94 6.94 0.60
N THR A 44 1.63 6.83 1.90
CA THR A 44 0.58 7.61 2.56
C THR A 44 1.02 8.08 3.94
N GLY A 45 0.62 9.29 4.31
CA GLY A 45 1.11 9.97 5.51
C GLY A 45 2.31 10.86 5.21
N ALA A 46 3.19 11.04 6.21
CA ALA A 46 4.29 12.01 6.16
C ALA A 46 5.40 11.64 5.18
N GLY A 47 5.69 10.35 5.00
CA GLY A 47 6.84 9.87 4.22
C GLY A 47 8.00 9.39 5.10
N TRP A 48 9.16 9.14 4.48
CA TRP A 48 10.37 8.58 5.10
C TRP A 48 10.11 7.28 5.89
N GLY A 49 9.22 6.44 5.37
CA GLY A 49 8.71 5.23 6.00
C GLY A 49 7.20 5.27 6.21
N GLY A 50 6.69 4.39 7.09
CA GLY A 50 5.27 4.30 7.38
C GLY A 50 4.52 3.37 6.43
N CYS A 51 3.45 3.86 5.80
CA CYS A 51 2.51 3.01 5.06
C CYS A 51 2.49 3.32 3.55
N ALA A 52 2.16 2.31 2.77
CA ALA A 52 1.69 2.46 1.39
C ALA A 52 0.19 2.18 1.31
N VAL A 53 -0.50 2.85 0.38
CA VAL A 53 -1.90 2.58 0.04
C VAL A 53 -1.99 2.14 -1.42
N SER A 54 -2.72 1.05 -1.67
CA SER A 54 -2.86 0.43 -2.98
C SER A 54 -4.32 0.28 -3.37
N LEU A 55 -4.64 0.66 -4.60
CA LEU A 55 -5.96 0.46 -5.19
C LEU A 55 -5.96 -0.86 -5.96
N ILE A 56 -6.77 -1.82 -5.51
CA ILE A 56 -6.81 -3.18 -6.07
C ILE A 56 -8.22 -3.57 -6.54
N PRO A 57 -8.36 -4.54 -7.47
CA PRO A 57 -9.64 -5.20 -7.73
C PRO A 57 -10.11 -5.96 -6.48
N LYS A 58 -11.38 -5.81 -6.10
CA LYS A 58 -11.93 -6.42 -4.88
C LYS A 58 -11.82 -7.95 -4.88
N ASP A 59 -12.05 -8.56 -6.03
CA ASP A 59 -11.97 -10.01 -6.28
C ASP A 59 -10.54 -10.56 -6.28
N LYS A 60 -9.52 -9.69 -6.21
CA LYS A 60 -8.10 -10.06 -6.21
C LYS A 60 -7.41 -9.87 -4.87
N LEU A 61 -8.16 -9.59 -3.80
CA LEU A 61 -7.59 -9.28 -2.49
C LEU A 61 -6.67 -10.40 -1.94
N GLU A 62 -7.12 -11.65 -1.97
CA GLU A 62 -6.36 -12.77 -1.41
C GLU A 62 -5.06 -13.02 -2.18
N ASP A 63 -5.15 -13.07 -3.51
CA ASP A 63 -4.00 -13.22 -4.40
C ASP A 63 -3.00 -12.06 -4.24
N PHE A 64 -3.51 -10.83 -4.12
CA PHE A 64 -2.71 -9.63 -3.91
C PHE A 64 -1.93 -9.72 -2.59
N LEU A 65 -2.61 -10.01 -1.47
CA LEU A 65 -1.97 -10.13 -0.16
C LEU A 65 -0.94 -11.26 -0.13
N LYS A 66 -1.24 -12.39 -0.76
CA LYS A 66 -0.29 -13.51 -0.89
C LYS A 66 0.96 -13.09 -1.65
N SER A 67 0.80 -12.46 -2.82
CA SER A 67 1.92 -11.99 -3.65
C SER A 67 2.76 -10.93 -2.93
N VAL A 68 2.14 -9.97 -2.22
CA VAL A 68 2.85 -8.96 -1.43
C VAL A 68 3.62 -9.61 -0.27
N LYS A 69 3.02 -10.58 0.42
CA LYS A 69 3.70 -11.34 1.48
C LYS A 69 4.95 -12.04 0.94
N GLU A 70 4.81 -12.75 -0.17
CA GLU A 70 5.87 -13.52 -0.80
C GLU A 70 7.02 -12.63 -1.31
N LYS A 71 6.70 -11.51 -1.96
CA LYS A 71 7.70 -10.66 -2.62
C LYS A 71 8.38 -9.64 -1.69
N TYR A 72 7.66 -9.13 -0.70
CA TYR A 72 8.19 -8.11 0.22
C TYR A 72 8.45 -8.69 1.61
N TYR A 73 7.44 -9.29 2.25
CA TYR A 73 7.52 -9.61 3.67
C TYR A 73 8.33 -10.87 4.00
N ASN A 74 8.42 -11.84 3.09
CA ASN A 74 9.16 -13.09 3.29
C ASN A 74 10.69 -12.96 3.18
N LYS A 75 11.21 -11.76 2.93
CA LYS A 75 12.66 -11.54 2.79
C LYS A 75 13.46 -11.91 4.03
N ASN A 76 12.87 -11.79 5.21
CA ASN A 76 13.45 -12.24 6.47
C ASN A 76 12.36 -12.50 7.53
N GLU A 77 12.71 -13.26 8.57
CA GLU A 77 11.81 -13.61 9.68
C GLU A 77 11.19 -12.40 10.37
N LYS A 78 11.99 -11.36 10.63
CA LYS A 78 11.51 -10.14 11.29
C LYS A 78 10.38 -9.52 10.47
N LEU A 79 10.56 -9.35 9.17
CA LEU A 79 9.54 -8.75 8.31
C LEU A 79 8.34 -9.68 8.12
N ASN A 80 8.55 -10.99 7.99
CA ASN A 80 7.48 -11.97 7.85
C ASN A 80 6.53 -11.93 9.06
N SER A 81 7.10 -11.87 10.28
CA SER A 81 6.33 -11.79 11.52
C SER A 81 5.44 -10.54 11.62
N LEU A 82 5.75 -9.47 10.88
CA LEU A 82 4.99 -8.23 10.88
C LEU A 82 3.79 -8.25 9.92
N PHE A 83 3.74 -9.19 8.98
CA PHE A 83 2.75 -9.17 7.90
C PHE A 83 1.31 -9.13 8.42
N SER A 84 0.97 -9.97 9.41
CA SER A 84 -0.40 -10.07 9.94
C SER A 84 -0.89 -8.79 10.61
N CYS A 85 0.01 -7.94 11.10
CA CYS A 85 -0.33 -6.68 11.76
C CYS A 85 -0.13 -5.46 10.85
N SER A 86 0.50 -5.63 9.68
CA SER A 86 0.92 -4.51 8.81
C SER A 86 0.17 -4.46 7.48
N ALA A 87 -0.43 -5.56 7.04
CA ALA A 87 -1.16 -5.64 5.77
C ALA A 87 -2.63 -5.93 6.01
N PHE A 88 -3.51 -5.01 5.58
CA PHE A 88 -4.95 -5.16 5.71
C PHE A 88 -5.69 -4.43 4.58
N SER A 89 -6.92 -4.88 4.30
CA SER A 89 -7.83 -4.19 3.37
C SER A 89 -8.71 -3.19 4.10
N THR A 90 -9.09 -2.11 3.44
CA THR A 90 -10.06 -1.15 3.94
C THR A 90 -11.03 -0.70 2.86
N LYS A 91 -12.16 -0.11 3.28
CA LYS A 91 -13.12 0.60 2.45
C LYS A 91 -13.46 1.92 3.14
N PRO A 92 -13.85 2.98 2.40
CA PRO A 92 -14.35 4.20 3.02
C PRO A 92 -15.45 3.88 4.04
N SER A 93 -15.29 4.40 5.25
CA SER A 93 -16.20 4.17 6.38
C SER A 93 -16.75 5.48 6.91
N ASN A 94 -17.78 5.38 7.76
CA ASN A 94 -18.28 6.53 8.48
C ASN A 94 -17.19 7.13 9.38
N GLY A 95 -17.29 8.43 9.59
CA GLY A 95 -16.50 9.14 10.59
C GLY A 95 -17.01 8.92 12.01
N ILE A 96 -16.62 9.82 12.91
CA ILE A 96 -17.03 9.79 14.31
C ILE A 96 -18.56 9.87 14.46
N SER A 97 -19.13 9.03 15.32
CA SER A 97 -20.57 9.01 15.61
C SER A 97 -20.83 8.58 17.06
N VAL A 98 -21.86 9.14 17.67
CA VAL A 98 -22.38 8.66 18.96
C VAL A 98 -23.18 7.38 18.73
N ILE A 99 -22.87 6.33 19.47
CA ILE A 99 -23.61 5.06 19.44
C ILE A 99 -24.41 4.98 20.74
N ASN A 100 -25.74 4.97 20.61
CA ASN A 100 -26.61 4.63 21.74
C ASN A 100 -26.72 3.10 21.78
N LEU A 101 -26.21 2.51 22.86
CA LEU A 101 -26.26 1.07 23.12
C LEU A 101 -27.59 0.68 23.78
#